data_AF-J6DI83-F1
#
_entry.id   AF-J6DI83-F1
#
_cell.length_a   1.000
_cell.length_b   1.000
_cell.length_c   1.000
_cell.angle_alpha   90.00
_cell.angle_beta   90.00
_cell.angle_gamma   90.00
#
_symmetry.space_group_name_H-M   'P 1'
#
loop_
_entity.id
_entity.type
_entity.pdbx_description
1 polymer ?
#
loop_
_entity_poly.entity_id
_entity_poly.type
_entity_poly.pdbx_seq_one_letter_code
_entity_poly.pdbx_strand_id
1 'polypeptide(L)' 'MGLIAMSERDLQRIEVLSKVIADRMTLVSAAHVLNLSER' A
#
# COMPACT_ATOMS: atom_id res chain seq x y z
N MET A 1 -13.56 16.10 -13.61
CA MET A 1 -12.67 15.15 -12.90
C MET A 1 -12.84 13.81 -13.59
N GLY A 2 -11.84 13.37 -14.36
CA GLY A 2 -11.90 12.06 -15.03
C GLY A 2 -12.00 10.97 -13.96
N LEU A 3 -13.03 10.14 -14.04
CA LEU A 3 -13.35 9.12 -13.04
C LEU A 3 -12.29 8.00 -13.11
N ILE A 4 -11.20 8.14 -12.36
CA ILE A 4 -10.30 7.02 -12.12
C ILE A 4 -11.00 6.11 -11.12
N ALA A 5 -11.60 5.03 -11.61
CA ALA A 5 -12.12 3.97 -10.78
C ALA A 5 -10.92 3.24 -10.15
N MET A 6 -10.65 3.53 -8.88
CA MET A 6 -9.62 2.84 -8.09
C MET A 6 -10.21 1.59 -7.46
N SER A 7 -9.48 0.47 -7.52
CA SER A 7 -9.89 -0.73 -6.81
C SER A 7 -9.60 -0.58 -5.31
N GLU A 8 -10.32 -1.32 -4.47
CA GLU A 8 -10.05 -1.40 -3.02
C GLU A 8 -8.59 -1.80 -2.74
N ARG A 9 -8.00 -2.65 -3.59
CA ARG A 9 -6.60 -3.05 -3.52
C ARG A 9 -5.65 -1.87 -3.75
N ASP A 10 -6.00 -0.96 -4.65
CA ASP A 10 -5.18 0.22 -4.93
C ASP A 10 -5.26 1.22 -3.77
N LEU A 11 -6.46 1.41 -3.21
CA LEU A 11 -6.65 2.21 -1.99
C LEU A 11 -5.87 1.61 -0.81
N GLN A 12 -5.91 0.28 -0.65
CA GLN A 12 -5.15 -0.41 0.40
C GLN A 12 -3.64 -0.22 0.24
N ARG A 13 -3.12 -0.32 -1.00
CA ARG A 13 -1.70 -0.04 -1.28
C ARG A 13 -1.33 1.38 -0.90
N ILE A 14 -2.15 2.37 -1.24
CA ILE A 14 -1.92 3.77 -0.88
C ILE A 14 -1.90 3.94 0.64
N GLU A 15 -2.84 3.33 1.36
CA GLU A 15 -2.89 3.41 2.81
C GLU A 15 -1.64 2.81 3.46
N VAL A 16 -1.22 1.62 3.01
CA VAL A 16 -0.02 0.95 3.52
C VAL A 16 1.23 1.79 3.25
N LEU A 17 1.41 2.30 2.03
CA LEU A 17 2.55 3.13 1.67
C LEU A 17 2.55 4.46 2.43
N SER A 18 1.38 5.06 2.67
CA SER A 18 1.26 6.26 3.48
C SER A 18 1.76 6.03 4.91
N LYS A 19 1.51 4.85 5.50
CA LYS A 19 2.02 4.51 6.84
C LYS A 19 3.53 4.30 6.84
N VAL A 20 4.09 3.75 5.77
CA VAL A 20 5.55 3.59 5.61
C VAL A 20 6.23 4.95 5.54
N ILE A 21 5.75 5.85 4.69
CA ILE A 21 6.32 7.20 4.54
C ILE A 21 6.18 8.02 5.83
N ALA A 22 5.11 7.80 6.58
CA ALA A 22 4.91 8.43 7.88
C ALA A 22 5.73 7.80 9.03
N ASP A 23 6.62 6.84 8.73
CA ASP A 23 7.42 6.07 9.70
C ASP A 23 6.56 5.34 10.76
N ARG A 24 5.30 5.02 10.41
CA ARG A 24 4.35 4.29 11.25
C ARG A 24 4.28 2.80 10.91
N MET A 25 4.99 2.37 9.87
CA MET A 25 5.05 0.97 9.42
C MET A 25 6.39 0.72 8.73
N THR A 26 7.00 -0.44 8.99
CA THR A 26 8.24 -0.83 8.30
C THR A 26 7.95 -1.35 6.90
N LEU A 27 8.94 -1.24 5.99
CA LEU A 27 8.86 -1.82 4.65
C LEU A 27 8.61 -3.34 4.67
N VAL A 28 9.19 -4.06 5.63
CA VAL A 28 9.00 -5.52 5.78
C VAL A 28 7.56 -5.83 6.18
N SER A 29 6.99 -5.10 7.14
CA SER A 29 5.58 -5.26 7.53
C SER A 29 4.63 -4.90 6.38
N ALA A 30 4.93 -3.84 5.64
CA ALA A 30 4.17 -3.44 4.46
C ALA A 30 4.19 -4.52 3.37
N ALA A 31 5.35 -5.12 3.08
CA ALA A 31 5.46 -6.24 2.12
C ALA A 31 4.60 -7.43 2.55
N HIS A 32 4.55 -7.74 3.84
CA HIS A 32 3.71 -8.80 4.39
C HIS A 32 2.20 -8.51 4.21
N VAL A 33 1.76 -7.29 4.51
CA VAL A 33 0.35 -6.86 4.36
C VAL A 33 -0.06 -6.86 2.88
N LEU A 34 0.85 -6.44 2.00
CA LEU A 34 0.62 -6.39 0.56
C LEU A 34 0.80 -7.74 -0.14
N ASN A 35 1.15 -8.79 0.61
CA ASN A 35 1.48 -10.13 0.12
C ASN A 35 2.51 -10.08 -1.03
N LEU A 36 3.52 -9.21 -0.87
CA LEU A 36 4.63 -9.07 -1.80
C LEU A 36 5.68 -10.13 -1.49
N SER A 37 6.22 -10.74 -2.53
CA SER A 37 7.34 -11.67 -2.46
C SER A 37 8.44 -11.14 -3.40
N GLU A 38 9.70 -11.32 -3.03
CA GLU A 38 10.89 -10.79 -3.73
C GLU A 38 11.16 -11.45 -5.11
N ARG A 39 10.13 -11.96 -5.79
CA ARG A 39 10.25 -12.73 -7.03
C ARG A 39 10.68 -11.87 -8.22
#